data_AF-A0A1F6EAN4-F1
#
_entry.id   AF-A0A1F6EAN4-F1
#
_cell.length_a   1.000
_cell.length_b   1.000
_cell.length_c   1.000
_cell.angle_alpha   90.00
_cell.angle_beta   90.00
_cell.angle_gamma   90.00
#
_symmetry.space_group_name_H-M   'P 1'
#
loop_
_entity.id
_entity.type
_entity.pdbx_description
1 polymer ?
#
loop_
_entity_poly.entity_id
_entity_poly.type
_entity_poly.pdbx_seq_one_letter_code
_entity_poly.pdbx_strand_id
1 'polypeptide(L)'
;MDAISIRGLDKATVLAALYNAAQAQGMGFIQYDPKPMTADEARTILAKKTDFDYLKGRVMKIDLSGDEIAPWCYDRDNGNGMAKRVIDTLRASGDPNNKVIASTHSEHTITEAMRTKAMLGDETKFGKRSLKLGLADMAPQLAPKLDKVLKRG
;
A
#
# COMPACT_ATOMS: atom_id res chain seq x y z
N MET A 1 -12.97 -14.33 -7.22
CA MET A 1 -13.11 -13.01 -6.58
C MET A 1 -13.80 -12.13 -7.60
N ASP A 2 -14.96 -11.61 -7.26
CA ASP A 2 -15.76 -10.81 -8.19
C ASP A 2 -15.22 -9.39 -8.26
N ALA A 3 -15.47 -8.72 -9.38
CA ALA A 3 -15.11 -7.32 -9.53
C ALA A 3 -15.92 -6.44 -8.56
N ILE A 4 -15.30 -5.40 -8.02
CA ILE A 4 -15.94 -4.46 -7.10
C ILE A 4 -16.41 -3.25 -7.91
N SER A 5 -17.71 -2.99 -7.93
CA SER A 5 -18.24 -1.79 -8.58
C SER A 5 -17.89 -0.52 -7.80
N ILE A 6 -17.36 0.46 -8.51
CA ILE A 6 -17.13 1.83 -8.03
C ILE A 6 -18.05 2.84 -8.71
N ARG A 7 -19.05 2.37 -9.47
CA ARG A 7 -20.05 3.25 -10.10
C ARG A 7 -20.70 4.16 -9.06
N GLY A 8 -20.85 5.43 -9.44
CA GLY A 8 -21.41 6.48 -8.59
C GLY A 8 -20.44 7.09 -7.57
N LEU A 9 -19.18 6.66 -7.52
CA LEU A 9 -18.14 7.27 -6.70
C LEU A 9 -17.22 8.16 -7.56
N ASP A 10 -16.71 9.23 -6.95
CA ASP A 10 -15.62 10.02 -7.56
C ASP A 10 -14.36 9.16 -7.62
N LYS A 11 -13.79 8.95 -8.82
CA LYS A 11 -12.59 8.11 -8.98
C LYS A 11 -11.41 8.63 -8.17
N ALA A 12 -11.34 9.94 -7.95
CA ALA A 12 -10.29 10.52 -7.12
C ALA A 12 -10.44 10.16 -5.63
N THR A 13 -11.67 10.11 -5.09
CA THR A 13 -11.89 9.64 -3.71
C THR A 13 -11.65 8.13 -3.60
N VAL A 14 -11.98 7.35 -4.64
CA VAL A 14 -11.67 5.92 -4.72
C VAL A 14 -10.15 5.67 -4.67
N LEU A 15 -9.38 6.36 -5.51
CA LEU A 15 -7.91 6.25 -5.51
C LEU A 15 -7.34 6.64 -4.15
N ALA A 16 -7.77 7.77 -3.60
CA ALA A 16 -7.32 8.24 -2.30
C ALA A 16 -7.62 7.22 -1.19
N ALA A 17 -8.83 6.66 -1.15
CA ALA A 17 -9.22 5.67 -0.15
C ALA A 17 -8.38 4.38 -0.22
N LEU A 18 -8.21 3.82 -1.41
CA LEU A 18 -7.40 2.62 -1.62
C LEU A 18 -5.93 2.88 -1.28
N TYR A 19 -5.40 4.05 -1.66
CA TYR A 19 -4.03 4.44 -1.30
C TYR A 19 -3.87 4.63 0.21
N ASN A 20 -4.86 5.25 0.86
CA ASN A 20 -4.85 5.54 2.29
C ASN A 20 -5.01 4.28 3.15
N ALA A 21 -5.51 3.17 2.59
CA ALA A 21 -5.50 1.85 3.23
C ALA A 21 -4.28 1.01 2.87
N ALA A 22 -3.67 1.23 1.70
CA ALA A 22 -2.59 0.40 1.18
C ALA A 22 -1.32 0.49 2.03
N GLN A 23 -0.61 -0.61 2.18
CA GLN A 23 0.64 -0.65 2.94
C GLN A 23 1.86 -0.30 2.09
N ALA A 24 2.93 0.17 2.75
CA ALA A 24 4.26 0.14 2.16
C ALA A 24 4.82 -1.28 2.18
N GLN A 25 5.62 -1.65 1.17
CA GLN A 25 6.14 -3.02 1.03
C GLN A 25 7.61 -3.00 0.58
N GLY A 26 8.48 -3.76 1.27
CA GLY A 26 9.88 -3.96 0.90
C GLY A 26 10.64 -2.65 0.62
N MET A 27 11.13 -2.49 -0.61
CA MET A 27 11.85 -1.28 -1.05
C MET A 27 10.99 -0.01 -1.04
N GLY A 28 9.66 -0.14 -1.02
CA GLY A 28 8.73 0.98 -0.89
C GLY A 28 8.96 1.80 0.38
N PHE A 29 9.51 1.21 1.44
CA PHE A 29 9.87 1.92 2.68
C PHE A 29 10.93 3.01 2.49
N ILE A 30 11.73 2.97 1.42
CA ILE A 30 12.69 4.05 1.13
C ILE A 30 11.97 5.38 0.85
N GLN A 31 10.88 5.31 0.09
CA GLN A 31 10.08 6.46 -0.35
C GLN A 31 8.82 6.67 0.49
N TYR A 32 8.63 5.88 1.54
CA TYR A 32 7.40 5.87 2.31
C TYR A 32 7.11 7.23 2.96
N ASP A 33 5.96 7.80 2.59
CA ASP A 33 5.34 8.95 3.22
C ASP A 33 4.05 8.50 3.92
N PRO A 34 3.94 8.68 5.25
CA PRO A 34 2.74 8.32 6.00
C PRO A 34 1.58 9.29 5.76
N LYS A 35 1.81 10.44 5.10
CA LYS A 35 0.76 11.41 4.83
C LYS A 35 -0.34 10.77 3.96
N PRO A 36 -1.62 10.88 4.37
CA PRO A 36 -2.74 10.43 3.56
C PRO A 36 -2.88 11.28 2.31
N MET A 37 -3.26 10.65 1.20
CA MET A 37 -3.61 11.30 -0.06
C MET A 37 -4.98 11.95 0.06
N THR A 38 -5.10 13.18 -0.45
CA THR A 38 -6.38 13.88 -0.57
C THR A 38 -7.03 13.57 -1.92
N ALA A 39 -8.34 13.80 -2.04
CA ALA A 39 -9.03 13.65 -3.31
C ALA A 39 -8.48 14.58 -4.40
N ASP A 40 -8.06 15.81 -4.06
CA ASP A 40 -7.51 16.75 -5.06
C ASP A 40 -6.14 16.31 -5.59
N GLU A 41 -5.31 15.75 -4.71
CA GLU A 41 -4.06 15.14 -5.12
C GLU A 41 -4.31 13.92 -6.03
N ALA A 42 -5.23 13.04 -5.62
CA ALA A 42 -5.62 11.88 -6.41
C ALA A 42 -6.17 12.29 -7.79
N ARG A 43 -6.96 13.37 -7.88
CA ARG A 43 -7.48 13.90 -9.14
C ARG A 43 -6.37 14.35 -10.09
N THR A 44 -5.34 15.00 -9.53
CA THR A 44 -4.16 15.41 -10.30
C THR A 44 -3.37 14.22 -10.83
N ILE A 45 -3.30 13.13 -10.07
CA ILE A 45 -2.64 11.88 -10.48
C ILE A 45 -3.46 11.18 -11.57
N LEU A 46 -4.78 11.08 -11.40
CA LEU A 46 -5.70 10.43 -12.35
C LEU A 46 -5.76 11.15 -13.70
N ALA A 47 -5.51 12.45 -13.74
CA ALA A 47 -5.40 13.19 -15.00
C ALA A 47 -4.25 12.69 -15.90
N LYS A 48 -3.29 11.93 -15.34
CA LYS A 48 -2.11 11.43 -16.08
C LYS A 48 -2.15 9.92 -16.34
N LYS A 49 -2.73 9.14 -15.43
CA LYS A 49 -2.75 7.67 -15.50
C LYS A 49 -3.88 7.11 -14.64
N THR A 50 -4.45 5.96 -15.00
CA THR A 50 -5.53 5.31 -14.24
C THR A 50 -5.17 3.96 -13.64
N ASP A 51 -4.07 3.34 -14.09
CA ASP A 51 -3.56 2.07 -13.58
C ASP A 51 -2.31 2.26 -12.72
N PHE A 52 -2.23 1.55 -11.59
CA PHE A 52 -1.17 1.71 -10.60
C PHE A 52 -0.73 0.37 -10.05
N ASP A 53 0.50 -0.04 -10.33
CA ASP A 53 1.16 -1.14 -9.62
C ASP A 53 1.61 -0.68 -8.22
N TYR A 54 2.26 0.48 -8.19
CA TYR A 54 2.73 1.14 -6.98
C TYR A 54 2.43 2.63 -7.09
N LEU A 55 2.16 3.27 -5.95
CA LEU A 55 1.99 4.71 -5.85
C LEU A 55 2.67 5.19 -4.58
N LYS A 56 3.68 6.07 -4.71
CA LYS A 56 4.46 6.64 -3.59
C LYS A 56 4.94 5.60 -2.56
N GLY A 57 5.47 4.49 -3.05
CA GLY A 57 5.98 3.39 -2.20
C GLY A 57 4.92 2.47 -1.62
N ARG A 58 3.63 2.68 -1.89
CA ARG A 58 2.52 1.79 -1.50
C ARG A 58 2.13 0.87 -2.64
N VAL A 59 1.81 -0.39 -2.32
CA VAL A 59 1.41 -1.41 -3.30
C VAL A 59 -0.07 -1.27 -3.63
N MET A 60 -0.36 -0.97 -4.90
CA MET A 60 -1.72 -0.64 -5.35
C MET A 60 -2.31 -1.78 -6.18
N LYS A 61 -1.72 -2.11 -7.32
CA LYS A 61 -2.21 -3.16 -8.23
C LYS A 61 -3.70 -3.01 -8.63
N ILE A 62 -4.11 -1.79 -8.95
CA ILE A 62 -5.49 -1.45 -9.38
C ILE A 62 -5.50 -0.72 -10.72
N ASP A 63 -6.64 -0.78 -11.41
CA ASP A 63 -6.97 0.06 -12.57
C ASP A 63 -8.31 0.76 -12.31
N LEU A 64 -8.35 2.06 -12.58
CA LEU A 64 -9.50 2.95 -12.43
C LEU A 64 -9.98 3.51 -13.78
N SER A 65 -9.56 2.93 -14.91
CA SER A 65 -10.02 3.30 -16.25
C SER A 65 -11.53 3.09 -16.40
N GLY A 66 -12.08 2.00 -15.84
CA GLY A 66 -13.49 1.65 -15.81
C GLY A 66 -14.23 2.02 -14.51
N ASP A 67 -15.39 1.39 -14.30
CA ASP A 67 -16.26 1.52 -13.12
C ASP A 67 -16.18 0.30 -12.18
N GLU A 68 -15.19 -0.56 -12.40
CA GLU A 68 -15.00 -1.80 -11.66
C GLU A 68 -13.52 -1.98 -11.32
N ILE A 69 -13.27 -2.57 -10.15
CA ILE A 69 -11.91 -2.90 -9.67
C ILE A 69 -11.80 -4.41 -9.56
N ALA A 70 -10.78 -4.99 -10.19
CA ALA A 70 -10.38 -6.37 -9.95
C ALA A 70 -9.52 -6.43 -8.67
N PRO A 71 -10.02 -7.01 -7.55
CA PRO A 71 -9.37 -6.83 -6.26
C PRO A 71 -8.19 -7.77 -6.00
N TRP A 72 -8.05 -8.84 -6.80
CA TRP A 72 -7.16 -9.96 -6.45
C TRP A 72 -5.72 -9.56 -6.13
N CYS A 73 -5.08 -8.74 -6.98
CA CYS A 73 -3.71 -8.30 -6.72
C CYS A 73 -3.63 -7.33 -5.53
N TYR A 74 -4.57 -6.38 -5.43
CA TYR A 74 -4.61 -5.44 -4.30
C TYR A 74 -4.75 -6.20 -2.97
N ASP A 75 -5.69 -7.14 -2.89
CA ASP A 75 -6.00 -7.91 -1.70
C ASP A 75 -4.90 -8.89 -1.33
N ARG A 76 -4.21 -9.49 -2.30
CA ARG A 76 -3.04 -10.34 -2.05
C ARG A 76 -1.99 -9.59 -1.21
N ASP A 77 -1.74 -8.34 -1.56
CA ASP A 77 -0.67 -7.55 -0.95
C ASP A 77 -1.15 -6.71 0.24
N ASN A 78 -2.42 -6.29 0.27
CA ASN A 78 -2.97 -5.39 1.30
C ASN A 78 -3.94 -6.09 2.28
N GLY A 79 -4.18 -7.39 2.12
CA GLY A 79 -5.07 -8.20 2.97
C GLY A 79 -6.33 -8.67 2.24
N ASN A 80 -6.73 -9.91 2.50
CA ASN A 80 -7.87 -10.52 1.83
C ASN A 80 -9.18 -9.74 2.06
N GLY A 81 -9.88 -9.39 0.98
CA GLY A 81 -11.13 -8.62 1.03
C GLY A 81 -10.95 -7.12 1.33
N MET A 82 -9.70 -6.62 1.33
CA MET A 82 -9.41 -5.26 1.74
C MET A 82 -10.00 -4.22 0.78
N ALA A 83 -9.85 -4.41 -0.53
CA ALA A 83 -10.40 -3.51 -1.52
C ALA A 83 -11.91 -3.32 -1.30
N LYS A 84 -12.65 -4.41 -1.07
CA LYS A 84 -14.10 -4.34 -0.82
C LYS A 84 -14.39 -3.57 0.46
N ARG A 85 -13.70 -3.87 1.56
CA ARG A 85 -13.88 -3.17 2.84
C ARG A 85 -13.62 -1.67 2.72
N VAL A 86 -12.60 -1.27 1.98
CA VAL A 86 -12.27 0.15 1.75
C VAL A 86 -13.36 0.84 0.94
N ILE A 87 -13.82 0.23 -0.16
CA ILE A 87 -14.89 0.79 -0.99
C ILE A 87 -16.21 0.89 -0.22
N ASP A 88 -16.58 -0.14 0.55
CA ASP A 88 -17.78 -0.13 1.40
C ASP A 88 -17.69 1.00 2.46
N THR A 89 -16.52 1.16 3.08
CA THR A 89 -16.28 2.22 4.08
C THR A 89 -16.39 3.60 3.44
N LEU A 90 -15.78 3.79 2.26
CA LEU A 90 -15.87 5.05 1.51
C LEU A 90 -17.31 5.36 1.11
N ARG A 91 -18.08 4.36 0.66
CA ARG A 91 -19.51 4.55 0.33
C ARG A 91 -20.32 5.01 1.55
N ALA A 92 -20.04 4.46 2.72
CA ALA A 92 -20.76 4.79 3.95
C ALA A 92 -20.36 6.15 4.53
N SER A 93 -19.09 6.54 4.44
CA SER A 93 -18.56 7.75 5.10
C SER A 93 -18.43 8.96 4.19
N GLY A 94 -18.22 8.76 2.89
CA GLY A 94 -17.77 9.79 1.95
C GLY A 94 -16.34 10.29 2.19
N ASP A 95 -15.62 9.76 3.18
CA ASP A 95 -14.30 10.21 3.61
C ASP A 95 -13.21 9.21 3.18
N PRO A 96 -12.29 9.59 2.26
CA PRO A 96 -11.22 8.71 1.78
C PRO A 96 -10.13 8.45 2.81
N ASN A 97 -10.16 9.07 3.99
CA ASN A 97 -9.24 8.80 5.08
C ASN A 97 -9.97 8.63 6.42
N ASN A 98 -11.16 8.02 6.39
CA ASN A 98 -11.89 7.69 7.61
C ASN A 98 -11.02 6.89 8.60
N LYS A 99 -11.33 6.98 9.90
CA LYS A 99 -10.62 6.24 10.97
C LYS A 99 -10.38 4.77 10.65
N VAL A 100 -11.35 4.06 10.08
CA VAL A 100 -11.17 2.63 9.71
C VAL A 100 -10.09 2.45 8.65
N ILE A 101 -10.08 3.30 7.62
CA ILE A 101 -9.08 3.30 6.53
C ILE A 101 -7.69 3.64 7.10
N ALA A 102 -7.61 4.68 7.93
CA ALA A 102 -6.36 5.12 8.55
C ALA A 102 -5.76 4.07 9.52
N SER A 103 -6.59 3.42 10.33
CA SER A 103 -6.18 2.33 11.22
C SER A 103 -5.67 1.12 10.42
N THR A 104 -6.38 0.73 9.36
CA THR A 104 -5.97 -0.37 8.47
C THR A 104 -4.55 -0.15 7.94
N HIS A 105 -4.28 1.05 7.41
CA HIS A 105 -2.96 1.37 6.89
C HIS A 105 -1.85 1.30 7.95
N SER A 106 -2.13 1.81 9.14
CA SER A 106 -1.17 1.81 10.24
C SER A 106 -0.83 0.38 10.65
N GLU A 107 -1.83 -0.46 10.89
CA GLU A 107 -1.67 -1.87 11.32
C GLU A 107 -0.90 -2.70 10.28
N HIS A 108 -1.28 -2.59 9.01
CA HIS A 108 -0.66 -3.37 7.93
C HIS A 108 0.77 -2.89 7.66
N THR A 109 0.99 -1.57 7.62
CA THR A 109 2.33 -1.01 7.40
C THR A 109 3.30 -1.36 8.54
N ILE A 110 2.83 -1.41 9.80
CA ILE A 110 3.63 -1.89 10.93
C ILE A 110 3.98 -3.37 10.75
N THR A 111 2.99 -4.20 10.43
CA THR A 111 3.20 -5.64 10.20
C THR A 111 4.23 -5.88 9.11
N GLU A 112 4.14 -5.15 8.00
CA GLU A 112 5.07 -5.30 6.87
C GLU A 112 6.44 -4.67 7.16
N ALA A 113 6.50 -3.63 7.98
CA ALA A 113 7.77 -3.09 8.45
C ALA A 113 8.51 -4.11 9.34
N MET A 114 7.80 -4.82 10.22
CA MET A 114 8.38 -5.90 11.04
C MET A 114 8.91 -7.03 10.16
N ARG A 115 8.13 -7.47 9.17
CA ARG A 115 8.55 -8.51 8.20
C ARG A 115 9.78 -8.07 7.41
N THR A 116 9.73 -6.87 6.83
CA THR A 116 10.86 -6.32 6.06
C THR A 116 12.11 -6.21 6.94
N LYS A 117 11.97 -5.78 8.20
CA LYS A 117 13.09 -5.68 9.14
C LYS A 117 13.71 -7.04 9.47
N ALA A 118 12.88 -8.08 9.64
CA ALA A 118 13.38 -9.44 9.84
C ALA A 118 14.22 -9.92 8.64
N MET A 119 13.80 -9.57 7.42
CA MET A 119 14.50 -9.95 6.18
C MET A 119 15.79 -9.15 5.91
N LEU A 120 16.06 -8.05 6.63
CA LEU A 120 17.31 -7.29 6.44
C LEU A 120 18.56 -8.06 6.90
N GLY A 121 18.39 -9.04 7.79
CA GLY A 121 19.48 -9.87 8.29
C GLY A 121 19.69 -11.16 7.50
N ASP A 122 18.80 -11.49 6.58
CA ASP A 122 18.81 -12.79 5.91
C ASP A 122 19.95 -12.86 4.89
N GLU A 123 20.73 -13.95 4.97
CA GLU A 123 21.74 -14.27 3.97
C GLU A 123 21.20 -15.36 3.04
N THR A 124 21.36 -15.15 1.74
CA THR A 124 21.07 -16.18 0.74
C THR A 124 22.21 -17.18 0.73
N LYS A 125 21.91 -18.45 1.01
CA LYS A 125 22.89 -19.54 0.95
C LYS A 125 22.92 -20.15 -0.46
N PHE A 126 24.09 -20.15 -1.08
CA PHE A 126 24.34 -20.82 -2.35
C PHE A 126 25.51 -21.80 -2.19
N GLY A 127 25.17 -23.08 -1.97
CA GLY A 127 26.15 -24.11 -1.62
C GLY A 127 26.83 -23.80 -0.27
N LYS A 128 28.17 -23.69 -0.26
CA LYS A 128 28.97 -23.34 0.93
C LYS A 128 29.15 -21.83 1.13
N ARG A 129 28.62 -20.98 0.24
CA ARG A 129 28.76 -19.53 0.29
C ARG A 129 27.48 -18.90 0.81
N SER A 130 27.61 -17.89 1.65
CA SER A 130 26.51 -16.98 1.99
C SER A 130 26.75 -15.63 1.34
N LEU A 131 25.68 -15.05 0.77
CA LEU A 131 25.68 -13.75 0.13
C LEU A 131 24.52 -12.95 0.69
N LYS A 132 24.75 -11.69 1.00
CA LYS A 132 23.67 -10.72 1.16
C LYS A 132 23.20 -10.35 -0.24
N LEU A 133 21.92 -10.54 -0.49
CA LEU A 133 21.27 -10.26 -1.77
C LEU A 133 19.90 -9.64 -1.48
N GLY A 134 19.52 -8.62 -2.26
CA GLY A 134 18.19 -8.02 -2.20
C GLY A 134 18.03 -7.04 -1.05
N LEU A 135 17.05 -7.26 -0.16
CA LEU A 135 16.75 -6.31 0.93
C LEU A 135 17.93 -6.14 1.90
N ALA A 136 18.71 -7.20 2.12
CA ALA A 136 19.89 -7.16 3.00
C ALA A 136 20.98 -6.19 2.50
N ASP A 137 21.12 -6.00 1.18
CA ASP A 137 22.07 -5.04 0.60
C ASP A 137 21.65 -3.59 0.83
N MET A 138 20.34 -3.37 0.99
CA MET A 138 19.73 -2.07 1.19
C MET A 138 19.47 -1.77 2.68
N ALA A 139 19.99 -2.60 3.59
CA ALA A 139 19.82 -2.44 5.03
C ALA A 139 20.23 -1.04 5.55
N PRO A 140 21.34 -0.41 5.10
CA PRO A 140 21.71 0.93 5.55
C PRO A 140 20.65 2.01 5.24
N GLN A 141 19.92 1.85 4.12
CA GLN A 141 18.89 2.79 3.70
C GLN A 141 17.52 2.44 4.31
N LEU A 142 17.20 1.15 4.43
CA LEU A 142 15.90 0.66 4.90
C LEU A 142 15.77 0.70 6.42
N ALA A 143 16.80 0.28 7.17
CA ALA A 143 16.70 0.13 8.63
C ALA A 143 16.25 1.44 9.33
N PRO A 144 16.83 2.62 9.02
CA PRO A 144 16.39 3.88 9.65
C PRO A 144 14.96 4.27 9.29
N LYS A 145 14.45 3.85 8.12
CA LYS A 145 13.06 4.12 7.70
C LYS A 145 12.09 3.21 8.43
N LEU A 146 12.41 1.92 8.52
CA LEU A 146 11.61 0.93 9.25
C LEU A 146 11.54 1.27 10.74
N ASP A 147 12.65 1.65 11.36
CA ASP A 147 12.67 2.07 12.77
C ASP A 147 11.77 3.28 13.06
N LYS A 148 11.68 4.21 12.11
CA LYS A 148 10.76 5.36 12.24
C LYS A 148 9.29 4.95 12.15
N VAL A 149 8.97 3.93 11.36
CA VAL A 149 7.60 3.39 11.28
C VAL A 149 7.25 2.66 12.57
N LEU A 150 8.14 1.79 13.05
CA LEU A 150 7.91 0.96 14.23
C LEU A 150 7.85 1.75 15.54
N LYS A 151 8.45 2.94 15.62
CA LYS A 151 8.33 3.83 16.79
C LYS A 151 7.02 4.63 16.86
N ARG A 152 6.23 4.63 15.79
CA ARG A 152 4.98 5.42 15.69
C ARG A 152 3.72 4.61 15.96
N GLY A 153 3.81 3.29 15.85
CA GLY A 153 2.76 2.35 16.26
C GLY A 153 2.86 2.05 17.75
#